data_AF-A0A178V3W6-F1
#
_entry.id   AF-A0A178V3W6-F1
#
_cell.length_a   1.000
_cell.length_b   1.000
_cell.length_c   1.000
_cell.angle_alpha   90.00
_cell.angle_beta   90.00
_cell.angle_gamma   90.00
#
_symmetry.space_group_name_H-M   'P 1'
#
loop_
_entity.id
_entity.type
_entity.pdbx_description
1 polymer ?
#
loop_
_entity_poly.entity_id
_entity_poly.type
_entity_poly.pdbx_seq_one_letter_code
_entity_poly.pdbx_strand_id
1 'polypeptide(L)'
;MTIRPESLVGPQGNTTFLEGTTWCVARPGATQAELQRALDWACGIGRVDCSVIERHGDCYEPDTIVSHASFAFNAYYQTNGNNRIACYFGGTATFTKINPSYGKCSYDASKSEVSTARSLSEYKARWLLLMYIGVFSLISRRD
;
A
#
# COMPACT_ATOMS: atom_id res chain seq x y z
N MET A 1 -25.57 17.65 15.89
CA MET A 1 -24.58 18.30 14.99
C MET A 1 -23.65 19.11 15.88
N THR A 2 -22.36 18.88 16.00
CA THR A 2 -21.40 18.04 15.25
C THR A 2 -20.26 17.72 16.23
N ILE A 3 -20.06 16.44 16.54
CA ILE A 3 -18.79 16.00 17.13
C ILE A 3 -17.77 16.04 15.99
N ARG A 4 -16.82 16.98 16.06
CA ARG A 4 -15.61 16.94 15.25
C ARG A 4 -14.71 15.82 15.78
N PRO A 5 -14.18 14.91 14.95
CA PRO A 5 -13.01 14.15 15.32
C PRO A 5 -11.76 14.87 14.78
N GLU A 6 -11.38 15.99 15.43
CA GLU A 6 -10.02 16.54 15.34
C GLU A 6 -9.19 15.89 16.46
N SER A 7 -8.65 14.71 16.17
CA SER A 7 -7.65 14.00 16.99
C SER A 7 -7.29 12.78 16.14
N LEU A 8 -6.14 12.71 15.46
CA LEU A 8 -4.86 12.26 16.04
C LEU A 8 -3.65 12.76 15.21
N VAL A 9 -3.45 14.09 15.11
CA VAL A 9 -2.13 14.62 14.76
C VAL A 9 -1.28 14.57 16.04
N GLY A 10 -0.65 13.41 16.28
CA GLY A 10 0.37 13.25 17.30
C GLY A 10 1.69 13.91 16.88
N PRO A 11 2.49 14.41 17.84
CA PRO A 11 3.74 15.11 17.55
C PRO A 11 4.82 14.16 17.01
N GLN A 12 5.65 14.76 16.16
CA GLN A 12 6.89 14.25 15.56
C GLN A 12 7.65 13.22 16.40
N GLY A 13 8.08 12.11 15.76
CA GLY A 13 9.24 11.34 16.21
C GLY A 13 8.99 9.93 16.75
N ASN A 14 8.47 9.03 15.92
CA ASN A 14 8.58 7.56 16.03
C ASN A 14 7.83 7.01 14.80
N THR A 15 8.43 6.09 14.04
CA THR A 15 7.80 5.31 12.96
C THR A 15 6.59 4.52 13.48
N THR A 16 5.49 5.22 13.72
CA THR A 16 4.21 4.65 14.13
C THR A 16 3.54 4.16 12.87
N PHE A 17 3.56 2.84 12.67
CA PHE A 17 2.61 2.19 11.78
C PHE A 17 1.21 2.71 12.10
N LEU A 18 0.50 3.18 11.08
CA LEU A 18 -0.90 3.53 11.25
C LEU A 18 -1.65 2.23 11.48
N GLU A 19 -2.35 2.11 12.61
CA GLU A 19 -3.14 0.91 12.87
C GLU A 19 -4.31 0.81 11.88
N GLY A 20 -4.40 -0.34 11.20
CA GLY A 20 -5.40 -0.63 10.18
C GLY A 20 -4.94 -0.32 8.76
N THR A 21 -5.83 -0.55 7.79
CA THR A 21 -5.56 -0.24 6.39
C THR A 21 -5.67 1.25 6.14
N THR A 22 -4.60 1.84 5.62
CA THR A 22 -4.53 3.26 5.27
C THR A 22 -4.05 3.43 3.83
N TRP A 23 -4.48 4.52 3.23
CA TRP A 23 -4.04 4.98 1.92
C TRP A 23 -3.47 6.40 2.03
N CYS A 24 -2.59 6.74 1.09
CA CYS A 24 -2.04 8.07 0.95
C CYS A 24 -2.66 8.74 -0.28
N VAL A 25 -3.33 9.88 -0.10
CA VAL A 25 -4.02 10.61 -1.18
C VAL A 25 -3.62 12.08 -1.21
N ALA A 26 -3.90 12.78 -2.31
CA ALA A 26 -3.64 14.21 -2.42
C ALA A 26 -4.44 14.99 -1.37
N ARG A 27 -3.80 15.96 -0.71
CA ARG A 27 -4.41 16.76 0.35
C ARG A 27 -5.39 17.78 -0.25
N PRO A 28 -6.61 17.89 0.28
CA PRO A 28 -7.51 18.98 -0.08
C PRO A 28 -6.83 20.34 0.17
N GLY A 29 -6.78 21.20 -0.85
CA GLY A 29 -6.15 22.52 -0.77
C GLY A 29 -4.67 22.58 -1.14
N ALA A 30 -4.04 21.47 -1.53
CA ALA A 30 -2.75 21.54 -2.23
C ALA A 30 -2.93 22.22 -3.59
N THR A 31 -1.99 23.08 -3.99
CA THR A 31 -2.10 23.76 -5.29
C THR A 31 -1.78 22.78 -6.42
N GLN A 32 -2.37 23.04 -7.60
CA GLN A 32 -2.09 22.28 -8.82
C GLN A 32 -0.58 22.15 -9.10
N ALA A 33 0.17 23.24 -8.92
CA ALA A 33 1.61 23.27 -9.19
C ALA A 33 2.41 22.43 -8.19
N GLU A 34 2.01 22.40 -6.92
CA GLU A 34 2.65 21.54 -5.92
C GLU A 34 2.35 20.07 -6.16
N LEU A 35 1.10 19.74 -6.50
CA LEU A 35 0.70 18.38 -6.85
C LEU A 35 1.41 17.87 -8.09
N GLN A 36 1.55 18.70 -9.13
CA GLN A 36 2.28 18.32 -10.35
C GLN A 36 3.75 17.99 -10.02
N ARG A 37 4.45 18.87 -9.29
CA ARG A 37 5.85 18.61 -8.91
C ARG A 37 6.00 17.32 -8.09
N ALA A 38 5.08 17.08 -7.17
CA ALA A 38 5.10 15.87 -6.35
C ALA A 38 4.77 14.61 -7.16
N LEU A 39 3.84 14.70 -8.12
CA LEU A 39 3.51 13.62 -9.04
C LEU A 39 4.70 13.30 -9.96
N ASP A 40 5.31 14.31 -10.57
CA ASP A 40 6.49 14.15 -11.44
C ASP A 40 7.63 13.47 -10.68
N TRP A 41 7.82 13.83 -9.42
CA TRP A 41 8.79 13.17 -8.55
C TRP A 41 8.42 11.71 -8.29
N ALA A 42 7.15 11.40 -8.00
CA ALA A 42 6.68 10.04 -7.72
C ALA A 42 6.88 9.11 -8.93
N CYS A 43 6.48 9.55 -10.12
CA CYS A 43 6.64 8.78 -11.36
C CYS A 43 8.12 8.70 -11.79
N GLY A 44 8.89 9.76 -11.54
CA GLY A 44 10.31 9.82 -11.85
C GLY A 44 11.17 9.10 -10.82
N ILE A 45 11.66 9.86 -9.83
CA ILE A 45 12.62 9.40 -8.82
C ILE A 45 11.98 8.38 -7.87
N GLY A 46 10.69 8.54 -7.56
CA GLY A 46 9.92 7.63 -6.72
C GLY A 46 9.62 6.27 -7.36
N ARG A 47 9.90 6.11 -8.66
CA ARG A 47 9.74 4.85 -9.43
C ARG A 47 8.34 4.24 -9.37
N VAL A 48 7.32 5.08 -9.23
CA VAL A 48 5.93 4.64 -9.38
C VAL A 48 5.61 4.41 -10.85
N ASP A 49 4.94 3.32 -11.17
CA ASP A 49 4.39 3.11 -12.51
C ASP A 49 3.15 3.99 -12.71
N CYS A 50 3.33 5.06 -13.48
CA CYS A 50 2.28 6.01 -13.80
C CYS A 50 1.59 5.74 -15.15
N SER A 51 1.89 4.62 -15.83
CA SER A 51 1.22 4.28 -17.09
C SER A 51 -0.29 4.10 -16.94
N VAL A 52 -0.74 3.68 -15.75
CA VAL A 52 -2.17 3.45 -15.44
C VAL A 52 -2.98 4.73 -15.20
N ILE A 53 -2.31 5.86 -14.93
CA ILE A 53 -2.95 7.19 -14.79
C ILE A 53 -2.81 8.04 -16.06
N GLU A 54 -2.04 7.58 -17.06
CA GLU A 54 -1.95 8.23 -18.36
C GLU A 54 -3.17 7.93 -19.23
N ARG A 55 -3.29 8.64 -20.36
CA ARG A 55 -4.38 8.45 -21.32
C ARG A 55 -4.49 6.96 -21.70
N HIS A 56 -5.71 6.42 -21.62
CA HIS A 56 -6.05 4.99 -21.81
C HIS A 56 -5.74 4.06 -20.62
N GLY A 57 -5.18 4.58 -19.53
CA GLY A 57 -5.01 3.83 -18.29
C GLY A 57 -6.32 3.67 -17.50
N ASP A 58 -6.40 2.63 -16.67
CA ASP A 58 -7.58 2.32 -15.85
C ASP A 58 -7.88 3.38 -14.77
N CYS A 59 -6.87 4.18 -14.40
CA CYS A 59 -6.94 5.26 -13.41
C CYS A 59 -6.85 6.67 -14.03
N TYR A 60 -7.05 6.79 -15.34
CA TYR A 60 -7.03 8.10 -16.02
C TYR A 60 -8.20 9.00 -15.61
N GLU A 61 -9.41 8.44 -15.52
CA GLU A 61 -10.63 9.20 -15.24
C GLU A 61 -10.95 9.18 -13.74
N PRO A 62 -11.14 10.32 -13.05
CA PRO A 62 -11.24 11.68 -13.60
C PRO A 62 -9.88 12.27 -13.98
N ASP A 63 -9.80 12.90 -15.16
CA ASP A 63 -8.61 13.58 -15.70
C ASP A 63 -8.32 14.87 -14.92
N THR A 64 -7.81 14.68 -13.70
CA THR A 64 -7.47 15.74 -12.75
C THR A 64 -6.18 15.37 -12.06
N ILE A 65 -5.33 16.37 -11.79
CA ILE A 65 -4.08 16.12 -11.09
C ILE A 65 -4.28 15.52 -9.71
N VAL A 66 -5.41 15.85 -9.06
CA VAL A 66 -5.71 15.36 -7.72
C VAL A 66 -5.91 13.85 -7.76
N SER A 67 -6.61 13.35 -8.78
CA SER A 67 -6.81 11.92 -8.99
C SER A 67 -5.50 11.20 -9.31
N HIS A 68 -4.76 11.71 -10.28
CA HIS A 68 -3.48 11.16 -10.73
C HIS A 68 -2.42 11.16 -9.62
N ALA A 69 -2.29 12.27 -8.89
CA ALA A 69 -1.40 12.38 -7.74
C ALA A 69 -1.82 11.46 -6.60
N SER A 70 -3.13 11.35 -6.31
CA SER A 70 -3.60 10.45 -5.24
C SER A 70 -3.21 9.00 -5.52
N PHE A 71 -3.37 8.54 -6.76
CA PHE A 71 -2.97 7.19 -7.14
C PHE A 71 -1.46 7.00 -6.98
N ALA A 72 -0.66 7.91 -7.55
CA ALA A 72 0.80 7.80 -7.50
C ALA A 72 1.34 7.87 -6.06
N PHE A 73 0.77 8.74 -5.22
CA PHE A 73 1.14 8.86 -3.82
C PHE A 73 0.83 7.59 -3.04
N ASN A 74 -0.33 6.97 -3.30
CA ASN A 74 -0.66 5.71 -2.66
C ASN A 74 0.28 4.59 -3.11
N ALA A 75 0.53 4.44 -4.42
CA ALA A 75 1.42 3.40 -4.93
C ALA A 75 2.84 3.52 -4.33
N TYR A 76 3.37 4.74 -4.25
CA TYR A 76 4.64 4.99 -3.56
C TYR A 76 4.56 4.66 -2.06
N TYR A 77 3.51 5.10 -1.38
CA TYR A 77 3.30 4.86 0.05
C TYR A 77 3.28 3.36 0.39
N GLN A 78 2.55 2.57 -0.41
CA GLN A 78 2.44 1.11 -0.26
C GLN A 78 3.76 0.39 -0.47
N THR A 79 4.56 0.84 -1.43
CA THR A 79 5.86 0.22 -1.75
C THR A 79 6.99 0.69 -0.83
N ASN A 80 6.84 1.84 -0.16
CA ASN A 80 7.87 2.44 0.70
C ASN A 80 7.55 2.28 2.20
N GLY A 81 6.95 1.15 2.56
CA GLY A 81 6.82 0.71 3.96
C GLY A 81 5.69 1.39 4.74
N ASN A 82 4.70 1.98 4.06
CA ASN A 82 3.45 2.45 4.65
C ASN A 82 3.59 3.35 5.88
N ASN A 83 4.65 4.17 5.91
CA ASN A 83 4.96 5.04 7.03
C ASN A 83 4.62 6.52 6.74
N ARG A 84 4.68 7.34 7.79
CA ARG A 84 4.39 8.79 7.70
C ARG A 84 5.27 9.56 6.72
N ILE A 85 6.54 9.16 6.59
CA ILE A 85 7.50 9.84 5.72
C ILE A 85 7.16 9.56 4.25
N ALA A 86 6.78 8.32 3.93
CA ALA A 86 6.41 7.93 2.57
C ALA A 86 5.18 8.67 2.04
N CYS A 87 4.27 9.14 2.90
CA CYS A 87 3.11 9.95 2.51
C CYS A 87 3.33 11.47 2.67
N TYR A 88 4.58 11.96 2.77
CA TYR A 88 4.80 13.38 3.01
C TYR A 88 4.60 14.23 1.74
N PHE A 89 5.25 13.88 0.62
CA PHE A 89 5.17 14.61 -0.66
C PHE A 89 5.25 16.13 -0.53
N GLY A 90 6.14 16.65 0.32
CA GLY A 90 6.27 18.09 0.56
C GLY A 90 5.07 18.73 1.29
N GLY A 91 4.27 17.94 1.99
CA GLY A 91 3.03 18.35 2.64
C GLY A 91 1.81 18.36 1.72
N THR A 92 1.90 17.81 0.51
CA THR A 92 0.80 17.81 -0.48
C THR A 92 -0.10 16.58 -0.40
N ALA A 93 0.22 15.62 0.47
CA ALA A 93 -0.53 14.39 0.65
C ALA A 93 -1.07 14.25 2.09
N THR A 94 -2.07 13.40 2.25
CA THR A 94 -2.72 13.10 3.53
C THR A 94 -3.16 11.65 3.61
N PHE A 95 -3.33 11.16 4.84
CA PHE A 95 -3.82 9.82 5.09
C PHE A 95 -5.34 9.75 5.01
N THR A 96 -5.85 8.64 4.46
CA THR A 96 -7.26 8.27 4.54
C THR A 96 -7.41 6.83 5.00
N LYS A 97 -8.46 6.57 5.78
CA LYS A 97 -8.94 5.22 6.14
C LYS A 97 -10.08 4.75 5.24
N ILE A 98 -10.56 5.62 4.35
CA ILE A 98 -11.60 5.33 3.38
C ILE A 98 -10.90 4.90 2.09
N ASN A 99 -11.27 3.73 1.58
CA ASN A 99 -10.73 3.21 0.33
C ASN A 99 -11.05 4.20 -0.82
N PRO A 100 -10.03 4.80 -1.45
CA PRO A 100 -10.22 5.79 -2.52
C PRO A 100 -10.42 5.15 -3.91
N SER A 101 -10.48 3.82 -4.01
CA SER A 101 -10.74 3.11 -5.27
C SER A 101 -12.10 3.48 -5.86
N TYR A 102 -12.17 3.60 -7.18
CA TYR A 102 -13.39 3.93 -7.91
C TYR A 102 -13.36 3.29 -9.29
N GLY A 103 -14.54 2.95 -9.83
CA GLY A 103 -14.64 2.39 -11.19
C GLY A 103 -13.69 1.22 -11.44
N LYS A 104 -12.77 1.39 -12.39
CA LYS A 104 -11.69 0.43 -12.70
C LYS A 104 -10.37 0.73 -11.97
N CYS A 105 -10.26 1.89 -11.34
CA CYS A 105 -9.06 2.31 -10.63
C CYS A 105 -9.04 1.72 -9.21
N SER A 106 -8.14 0.76 -8.99
CA SER A 106 -7.95 0.11 -7.69
C SER A 106 -6.70 0.64 -7.00
N TYR A 107 -6.86 1.08 -5.75
CA TYR A 107 -5.76 1.54 -4.91
C TYR A 107 -5.26 0.39 -4.03
N ASP A 108 -3.97 0.10 -4.16
CA ASP A 108 -3.32 -0.90 -3.31
C ASP A 108 -3.40 -0.54 -1.84
N ALA A 109 -3.52 -1.58 -1.02
CA ALA A 109 -3.51 -1.46 0.43
C ALA A 109 -2.73 -2.63 1.00
N SER A 110 -1.67 -2.36 1.76
CA SER A 110 -1.01 -3.40 2.54
C SER A 110 -2.01 -3.93 3.54
N LYS A 111 -2.36 -5.20 3.40
CA LYS A 111 -3.00 -5.94 4.49
C LYS A 111 -1.93 -6.04 5.57
N SER A 112 -2.22 -5.57 6.77
CA SER A 112 -1.42 -5.92 7.95
C SER A 112 -1.36 -7.44 7.97
N GLU A 113 -0.21 -8.01 7.60
CA GLU A 113 -0.10 -9.43 7.39
C GLU A 113 -0.21 -10.16 8.73
N VAL A 114 -1.41 -10.62 9.04
CA VAL A 114 -1.58 -12.00 9.49
C VAL A 114 -1.71 -12.89 8.23
N SER A 115 -0.82 -12.71 7.26
CA SER A 115 -0.67 -13.57 6.07
C SER A 115 0.31 -14.74 6.33
N THR A 116 1.04 -14.68 7.44
CA THR A 116 1.90 -15.77 7.94
C THR A 116 1.13 -17.05 8.26
N ALA A 117 -0.19 -16.98 8.44
CA ALA A 117 -1.02 -18.15 8.75
C ALA A 117 -1.30 -19.07 7.54
N ARG A 118 -1.32 -18.57 6.30
CA ARG A 118 -1.57 -19.41 5.11
C ARG A 118 -0.32 -20.13 4.61
N SER A 119 0.83 -19.45 4.61
CA SER A 119 2.09 -20.03 4.13
C SER A 119 2.62 -21.15 5.04
N LEU A 120 2.44 -21.02 6.37
CA LEU A 120 2.90 -22.03 7.32
C LEU A 120 2.08 -23.32 7.29
N SER A 121 0.78 -23.29 6.94
CA SER A 121 -0.04 -24.52 6.90
C SER A 121 0.35 -25.40 5.72
N GLU A 122 0.59 -24.81 4.56
CA GLU A 122 1.01 -25.53 3.35
C GLU A 122 2.45 -26.04 3.48
N TYR A 123 3.35 -25.23 4.06
CA TYR A 123 4.74 -25.65 4.33
C TYR A 123 4.78 -26.81 5.33
N LYS A 124 4.10 -26.71 6.48
CA LYS A 124 4.08 -27.81 7.47
C LYS A 124 3.49 -29.09 6.91
N ALA A 125 2.41 -29.02 6.13
CA ALA A 125 1.81 -30.21 5.51
C ALA A 125 2.78 -30.90 4.53
N ARG A 126 3.50 -30.11 3.71
CA ARG A 126 4.51 -30.64 2.76
C ARG A 126 5.70 -31.26 3.49
N TRP A 127 6.21 -30.62 4.54
CA TRP A 127 7.32 -31.17 5.34
C TRP A 127 6.93 -32.43 6.10
N LEU A 128 5.73 -32.49 6.68
CA LEU A 128 5.24 -33.71 7.34
C LEU A 128 5.12 -34.87 6.33
N LEU A 129 4.67 -34.61 5.11
CA LEU A 129 4.59 -35.62 4.06
C LEU A 129 5.99 -36.13 3.65
N LEU A 130 6.96 -35.22 3.46
CA LEU A 130 8.33 -35.57 3.11
C LEU A 130 9.05 -36.34 4.24
N MET A 131 8.81 -35.95 5.50
CA MET A 131 9.33 -36.68 6.66
C MET A 131 8.72 -38.07 6.76
N TYR A 132 7.41 -38.20 6.51
CA TYR A 132 6.73 -39.49 6.54
C TYR A 132 7.23 -40.43 5.44
N ILE A 133 7.41 -39.92 4.20
CA ILE A 133 7.99 -40.68 3.08
C ILE A 133 9.46 -41.05 3.37
N GLY A 134 10.25 -40.14 3.92
CA GLY A 134 11.65 -40.39 4.29
C GLY A 134 11.79 -41.47 5.37
N VAL A 135 10.93 -41.45 6.39
CA VAL A 135 10.89 -42.46 7.45
C VAL A 135 10.40 -43.80 6.91
N PHE A 136 9.36 -43.85 6.08
CA PHE A 136 8.91 -45.07 5.40
C PHE A 136 10.02 -45.70 4.53
N SER A 137 10.76 -44.88 3.78
CA SER A 137 11.87 -45.32 2.94
C SER A 137 13.06 -45.86 3.76
N LEU A 138 13.25 -45.36 4.98
CA LEU A 138 14.27 -45.85 5.91
C LEU A 138 13.86 -47.14 6.62
N ILE A 139 12.56 -47.34 6.86
CA ILE A 139 12.01 -48.55 7.47
C ILE A 139 12.01 -49.71 6.47
N SER A 140 11.58 -49.51 5.22
CA SER A 140 11.60 -50.55 4.18
C SER A 140 12.99 -50.91 3.64
N ARG A 141 14.06 -50.22 4.06
CA ARG A 141 15.46 -50.62 3.77
C ARG A 141 16.07 -51.49 4.86
N ARG A 142 15.32 -51.79 5.93
CA ARG A 142 15.79 -52.57 7.08
C ARG A 142 15.18 -53.97 7.19
N ASP A 143 14.42 -54.38 6.18
CA ASP A 143 13.96 -55.76 5.95
C ASP A 143 14.65 -56.36 4.72
#